data_AF-A0A7Y3FZK9-F1
#
_entry.id   AF-A0A7Y3FZK9-F1
#
_cell.length_a   1.000
_cell.length_b   1.000
_cell.length_c   1.000
_cell.angle_alpha   90.00
_cell.angle_beta   90.00
_cell.angle_gamma   90.00
#
_symmetry.space_group_name_H-M   'P 1'
#
loop_
_entity.id
_entity.type
_entity.pdbx_description
1 polymer ?
#
loop_
_entity_poly.entity_id
_entity_poly.type
_entity_poly.pdbx_seq_one_letter_code
_entity_poly.pdbx_strand_id
1 'polypeptide(L)'
;MHDFEKLGAFYLGKRYDGETDKQTEDLVLYDSKDLTTHAVIIGMTGSGKTGLGIGILEEAALDHIPVIAIDPKGDMGNLLLTFPELRAEDFRPWINPRTATDKGQTPDEFAAAQAALWKKGLGEWGQTGERIAQLRKNVDLAIYTPGSNSGLPVSVLQSFIAPDQALIDDIDLYRERVQSTATGILTLLDIDADPISSREHILISQLLDHAWREGRGLDVPGLITEIQNPPIAKVGVMNLDSFFPAKDRFVLAMRLNNLLAAPGFEAWMEGTPLDARNLLYTEEGKPRISIMSIAHLDDAQRMFFVSMLLNELIAWMRAQQGTSSLRAILYMDEIFGYMPPVANPPSKNLFLTLLKQARAYGLGLVLATQNPVDLDYKGLSNTGTW
;
A
#
# COMPACT_ATOMS: atom_id res chain seq x y z
N MET A 1 -2.91 -21.67 -30.11
CA MET A 1 -2.88 -20.52 -29.17
C MET A 1 -3.86 -20.89 -28.07
N HIS A 2 -3.37 -21.14 -26.86
CA HIS A 2 -4.27 -21.40 -25.74
C HIS A 2 -4.89 -20.05 -25.36
N ASP A 3 -6.22 -19.96 -25.45
CA ASP A 3 -6.96 -18.71 -25.21
C ASP A 3 -7.22 -18.54 -23.70
N PHE A 4 -6.28 -17.88 -23.03
CA PHE A 4 -6.38 -17.51 -21.62
C PHE A 4 -6.83 -16.05 -21.41
N GLU A 5 -7.05 -15.28 -22.48
CA GLU A 5 -7.50 -13.88 -22.40
C GLU A 5 -9.02 -13.82 -22.22
N LYS A 6 -9.46 -14.16 -21.01
CA LYS A 6 -10.88 -14.15 -20.62
C LYS A 6 -11.09 -13.15 -19.49
N LEU A 7 -12.00 -12.21 -19.72
CA LEU A 7 -12.35 -11.19 -18.72
C LEU A 7 -12.72 -11.86 -17.38
N GLY A 8 -12.03 -11.46 -16.33
CA GLY A 8 -12.22 -11.96 -14.98
C GLY A 8 -11.49 -13.26 -14.66
N ALA A 9 -10.64 -13.78 -15.56
CA ALA A 9 -9.88 -15.01 -15.36
C ALA A 9 -8.37 -14.73 -15.42
N PHE A 10 -7.72 -14.72 -14.26
CA PHE A 10 -6.29 -14.44 -14.14
C PHE A 10 -5.47 -15.67 -14.52
N TYR A 11 -4.55 -15.52 -15.47
CA TYR A 11 -3.63 -16.58 -15.85
C TYR A 11 -2.46 -16.68 -14.87
N LEU A 12 -2.48 -17.69 -13.99
CA LEU A 12 -1.45 -17.92 -12.96
C LEU A 12 -0.41 -18.99 -13.37
N GLY A 13 -0.32 -19.30 -14.66
CA GLY A 13 0.60 -20.30 -15.20
C GLY A 13 -0.06 -21.63 -15.54
N LYS A 14 0.68 -22.73 -15.46
CA LYS A 14 0.22 -24.08 -15.84
C LYS A 14 0.35 -25.04 -14.67
N ARG A 15 -0.48 -26.07 -14.62
CA ARG A 15 -0.46 -27.08 -13.55
C ARG A 15 0.87 -27.83 -13.57
N TYR A 16 1.39 -28.06 -12.37
CA TYR A 16 2.55 -28.88 -12.13
C TYR A 16 2.11 -30.24 -11.58
N ASP A 17 2.55 -31.31 -12.24
CA ASP A 17 2.31 -32.69 -11.79
C ASP A 17 3.45 -33.13 -10.88
N GLY A 18 3.13 -33.29 -9.59
CA GLY A 18 4.08 -33.70 -8.56
C GLY A 18 4.51 -35.17 -8.64
N GLU A 19 3.79 -36.03 -9.36
CA GLU A 19 4.21 -37.43 -9.55
C GLU A 19 5.27 -37.54 -10.65
N THR A 20 5.13 -36.75 -11.72
CA THR A 20 6.04 -36.79 -12.87
C THR A 20 7.12 -35.71 -12.86
N ASP A 21 7.08 -34.81 -11.87
CA ASP A 21 7.97 -33.66 -11.72
C ASP A 21 7.96 -32.75 -12.96
N LYS A 22 6.81 -32.66 -13.63
CA LYS A 22 6.66 -31.98 -14.92
C LYS A 22 5.52 -30.97 -14.92
N GLN A 23 5.79 -29.87 -15.61
CA GLN A 23 4.75 -28.93 -15.99
C GLN A 23 3.87 -29.54 -17.08
N THR A 24 2.56 -29.40 -16.91
CA THR A 24 1.55 -29.81 -17.89
C THR A 24 1.16 -28.65 -18.79
N GLU A 25 0.38 -28.90 -19.85
CA GLU A 25 -0.20 -27.84 -20.69
C GLU A 25 -1.52 -27.27 -20.11
N ASP A 26 -1.99 -27.80 -18.98
CA ASP A 26 -3.23 -27.36 -18.36
C ASP A 26 -3.04 -26.00 -17.69
N LEU A 27 -3.77 -25.00 -18.16
CA LEU A 27 -3.71 -23.64 -17.63
C LEU A 27 -4.35 -23.55 -16.24
N VAL A 28 -3.76 -22.72 -15.39
CA VAL A 28 -4.35 -22.28 -14.11
C VAL A 28 -4.99 -20.91 -14.35
N LEU A 29 -6.31 -20.92 -14.57
CA LEU A 29 -7.12 -19.71 -14.70
C LEU A 29 -7.89 -19.49 -13.41
N TYR A 30 -7.53 -18.43 -12.68
CA TYR A 30 -8.10 -18.10 -11.39
C TYR A 30 -9.24 -17.08 -11.56
N ASP A 31 -10.40 -17.31 -10.95
CA ASP A 31 -11.52 -16.36 -11.04
C ASP A 31 -11.18 -15.12 -10.19
N SER A 32 -11.01 -13.97 -10.84
CA SER A 32 -10.73 -12.69 -10.18
C SER A 32 -11.74 -12.36 -9.08
N LYS A 33 -12.99 -12.83 -9.17
CA LYS A 33 -14.00 -12.63 -8.12
C LYS A 33 -13.63 -13.31 -6.81
N ASP A 34 -12.84 -14.38 -6.83
CA ASP A 34 -12.39 -15.04 -5.61
C ASP A 34 -11.45 -14.12 -4.80
N LEU A 35 -10.76 -13.16 -5.45
CA LEU A 35 -9.99 -12.13 -4.74
C LEU A 35 -10.86 -11.15 -3.94
N THR A 36 -12.17 -11.09 -4.17
CA THR A 36 -13.09 -10.33 -3.28
C THR A 36 -13.12 -10.92 -1.87
N THR A 37 -12.71 -12.18 -1.72
CA THR A 37 -12.54 -12.85 -0.42
C THR A 37 -11.11 -12.84 0.08
N HIS A 38 -10.23 -12.04 -0.54
CA HIS A 38 -8.84 -11.87 -0.17
C HIS A 38 -7.99 -13.12 -0.40
N ALA A 39 -6.69 -12.91 -0.57
CA ALA A 39 -5.70 -13.96 -0.77
C ALA A 39 -4.47 -13.73 0.12
N VAL A 40 -3.83 -14.82 0.54
CA VAL A 40 -2.54 -14.78 1.22
C VAL A 40 -1.53 -15.55 0.38
N ILE A 41 -0.35 -15.00 0.15
CA ILE A 41 0.73 -15.73 -0.51
C ILE A 41 1.76 -16.12 0.56
N ILE A 42 1.85 -17.42 0.83
CA ILE A 42 2.77 -17.96 1.84
C ILE A 42 3.95 -18.63 1.14
N GLY A 43 5.17 -18.20 1.46
CA GLY A 43 6.35 -18.89 0.96
C GLY A 43 7.67 -18.29 1.43
N MET A 44 8.64 -19.18 1.69
CA MET A 44 10.01 -18.78 2.06
C MET A 44 10.69 -17.95 0.96
N THR A 45 11.76 -17.25 1.30
CA THR A 45 12.57 -16.52 0.30
C THR A 45 12.99 -17.44 -0.85
N GLY A 46 12.82 -16.98 -2.09
CA GLY A 46 13.13 -17.74 -3.29
C GLY A 46 12.04 -18.73 -3.74
N SER A 47 10.93 -18.88 -3.01
CA SER A 47 9.81 -19.78 -3.38
C SER A 47 8.92 -19.27 -4.53
N GLY A 48 9.15 -18.04 -5.02
CA GLY A 48 8.33 -17.44 -6.08
C GLY A 48 7.18 -16.54 -5.60
N LYS A 49 7.05 -16.27 -4.30
CA LYS A 49 6.03 -15.37 -3.71
C LYS A 49 5.88 -14.03 -4.46
N THR A 50 6.98 -13.31 -4.63
CA THR A 50 7.03 -12.02 -5.35
C THR A 50 6.67 -12.18 -6.82
N GLY A 51 7.06 -13.29 -7.45
CA GLY A 51 6.70 -13.61 -8.84
C GLY A 51 5.21 -13.87 -9.02
N LEU A 52 4.58 -14.61 -8.09
CA LEU A 52 3.13 -14.80 -8.06
C LEU A 52 2.40 -13.48 -7.83
N GLY A 53 2.90 -12.64 -6.92
CA GLY A 53 2.40 -11.29 -6.69
C GLY A 53 2.41 -10.45 -7.97
N ILE A 54 3.58 -10.35 -8.63
CA ILE A 54 3.73 -9.65 -9.92
C ILE A 54 2.74 -10.19 -10.95
N GLY A 55 2.64 -11.51 -11.10
CA GLY A 55 1.69 -12.14 -12.03
C GLY A 55 0.25 -11.71 -11.75
N ILE A 56 -0.21 -11.76 -10.49
CA ILE A 56 -1.56 -11.29 -10.13
C ILE A 56 -1.77 -9.81 -10.50
N LEU A 57 -0.77 -8.96 -10.31
CA LEU A 57 -0.86 -7.54 -10.64
C LEU A 57 -0.87 -7.30 -12.16
N GLU A 58 -0.12 -8.09 -12.93
CA GLU A 58 -0.14 -8.04 -14.40
C GLU A 58 -1.50 -8.48 -14.96
N GLU A 59 -2.10 -9.55 -14.41
CA GLU A 59 -3.44 -9.98 -14.79
C GLU A 59 -4.51 -8.95 -14.41
N ALA A 60 -4.38 -8.32 -13.24
CA ALA A 60 -5.25 -7.21 -12.85
C ALA A 60 -5.15 -6.03 -13.83
N ALA A 61 -3.95 -5.69 -14.30
CA ALA A 61 -3.77 -4.67 -15.33
C ALA A 61 -4.47 -5.01 -16.64
N LEU A 62 -4.36 -6.26 -17.10
CA LEU A 62 -5.01 -6.72 -18.32
C LEU A 62 -6.54 -6.61 -18.23
N ASP A 63 -7.10 -6.91 -17.06
CA ASP A 63 -8.53 -6.82 -16.76
C ASP A 63 -9.02 -5.41 -16.34
N HIS A 64 -8.18 -4.37 -16.46
CA HIS A 64 -8.52 -2.99 -16.08
C HIS A 64 -8.83 -2.81 -14.58
N ILE A 65 -8.28 -3.66 -13.72
CA ILE A 65 -8.48 -3.62 -12.28
C ILE A 65 -7.34 -2.80 -11.66
N PRO A 66 -7.64 -1.67 -11.00
CA PRO A 66 -6.63 -0.85 -10.37
C PRO A 66 -6.05 -1.51 -9.11
N VAL A 67 -4.80 -1.16 -8.82
CA VAL A 67 -4.01 -1.75 -7.75
C VAL A 67 -3.32 -0.66 -6.94
N ILE A 68 -3.33 -0.80 -5.62
CA ILE A 68 -2.36 -0.16 -4.74
C ILE A 68 -1.44 -1.26 -4.21
N ALA A 69 -0.15 -1.22 -4.53
CA ALA A 69 0.84 -2.20 -4.15
C ALA A 69 1.83 -1.60 -3.13
N ILE A 70 1.81 -2.07 -1.88
CA ILE A 70 2.74 -1.65 -0.84
C ILE A 70 4.02 -2.48 -0.97
N ASP A 71 5.15 -1.81 -1.24
CA ASP A 71 6.41 -2.43 -1.58
C ASP A 71 7.53 -2.05 -0.58
N PRO A 72 7.67 -2.81 0.52
CA PRO A 72 8.74 -2.61 1.49
C PRO A 72 10.10 -3.14 1.02
N LYS A 73 10.16 -3.95 -0.05
CA LYS A 73 11.41 -4.58 -0.54
C LYS A 73 12.00 -3.88 -1.76
N GLY A 74 11.17 -3.16 -2.52
CA GLY A 74 11.56 -2.48 -3.75
C GLY A 74 11.42 -3.32 -5.03
N ASP A 75 10.82 -4.51 -4.93
CA ASP A 75 10.73 -5.46 -6.04
C ASP A 75 9.55 -5.18 -6.98
N MET A 76 8.50 -4.48 -6.52
CA MET A 76 7.31 -4.21 -7.33
C MET A 76 7.59 -3.19 -8.44
N GLY A 77 8.66 -2.39 -8.31
CA GLY A 77 9.16 -1.52 -9.38
C GLY A 77 9.44 -2.25 -10.70
N ASN A 78 9.68 -3.58 -10.65
CA ASN A 78 9.89 -4.41 -11.83
C ASN A 78 8.68 -4.43 -12.78
N LEU A 79 7.46 -4.11 -12.32
CA LEU A 79 6.27 -3.98 -13.19
C LEU A 79 6.41 -2.90 -14.27
N LEU A 80 7.30 -1.92 -14.06
CA LEU A 80 7.58 -0.88 -15.06
C LEU A 80 8.62 -1.33 -16.10
N LEU A 81 9.32 -2.44 -15.87
CA LEU A 81 10.31 -3.02 -16.80
C LEU A 81 9.64 -3.93 -17.84
N THR A 82 8.55 -3.43 -18.42
CA THR A 82 7.74 -4.13 -19.42
C THR A 82 8.00 -3.55 -20.81
N PHE A 83 8.68 -4.31 -21.68
CA PHE A 83 9.10 -3.85 -23.01
C PHE A 83 8.32 -4.57 -24.12
N PRO A 84 7.31 -3.93 -24.74
CA PRO A 84 6.47 -4.58 -25.75
C PRO A 84 7.22 -5.10 -26.97
N GLU A 85 8.22 -4.36 -27.44
CA GLU A 85 8.99 -4.73 -28.63
C GLU A 85 10.13 -5.73 -28.32
N LEU A 86 10.45 -5.92 -27.04
CA LEU A 86 11.53 -6.81 -26.55
C LEU A 86 12.86 -6.60 -27.30
N ARG A 87 13.25 -5.34 -27.56
CA ARG A 87 14.48 -5.03 -28.30
C ARG A 87 15.67 -4.92 -27.34
N ALA A 88 16.86 -5.24 -27.83
CA ALA A 88 18.10 -5.11 -27.05
C ALA A 88 18.26 -3.71 -26.43
N GLU A 89 17.90 -2.65 -27.16
CA GLU A 89 17.95 -1.26 -26.71
C GLU A 89 17.05 -0.97 -25.51
N ASP A 90 15.93 -1.69 -25.37
CA ASP A 90 15.01 -1.53 -24.24
C ASP A 90 15.63 -2.09 -22.94
N PHE A 91 16.41 -3.17 -23.04
CA PHE A 91 17.10 -3.79 -21.89
C PHE A 91 18.42 -3.10 -21.54
N ARG A 92 19.08 -2.48 -22.51
CA ARG A 92 20.44 -1.95 -22.39
C ARG A 92 20.68 -0.97 -21.23
N PRO A 93 19.73 -0.09 -20.84
CA PRO A 93 19.89 0.78 -19.67
C PRO A 93 19.84 0.04 -18.32
N TRP A 94 19.23 -1.15 -18.29
CA TRP A 94 18.89 -1.87 -17.06
C TRP A 94 19.81 -3.04 -16.75
N ILE A 95 20.69 -3.41 -17.69
CA ILE A 95 21.69 -4.45 -17.44
C ILE A 95 22.78 -3.94 -16.49
N ASN A 96 23.37 -4.85 -15.72
CA ASN A 96 24.58 -4.57 -14.97
C ASN A 96 25.81 -4.76 -15.89
N PRO A 97 26.59 -3.70 -16.19
CA PRO A 97 27.75 -3.80 -17.07
C PRO A 97 28.84 -4.74 -16.54
N ARG A 98 28.95 -4.91 -15.21
CA ARG A 98 29.92 -5.86 -14.63
C ARG A 98 29.56 -7.29 -14.98
N THR A 99 28.27 -7.63 -14.91
CA THR A 99 27.77 -8.97 -15.29
C THR A 99 28.02 -9.26 -16.77
N ALA A 100 27.94 -8.26 -17.65
CA ALA A 100 28.31 -8.42 -19.05
C ALA A 100 29.81 -8.77 -19.19
N THR A 101 30.68 -7.99 -18.52
CA THR A 101 32.13 -8.23 -18.52
C THR A 101 32.50 -9.60 -17.95
N ASP A 102 31.87 -10.02 -16.84
CA ASP A 102 32.13 -11.33 -16.21
C ASP A 102 31.79 -12.50 -17.14
N LYS A 103 30.83 -12.30 -18.06
CA LYS A 103 30.47 -13.27 -19.11
C LYS A 103 31.29 -13.12 -20.40
N GLY A 104 32.28 -12.22 -20.42
CA GLY A 104 33.10 -11.93 -21.61
C GLY A 104 32.32 -11.29 -22.75
N GLN A 105 31.21 -10.60 -22.45
CA GLN A 105 30.35 -9.94 -23.43
C GLN A 105 30.46 -8.42 -23.31
N THR A 106 30.31 -7.71 -24.42
CA THR A 106 30.05 -6.28 -24.38
C THR A 106 28.66 -6.01 -23.77
N PRO A 107 28.41 -4.83 -23.20
CA PRO A 107 27.09 -4.47 -22.70
C PRO A 107 25.97 -4.60 -23.75
N ASP A 108 26.24 -4.29 -25.02
CA ASP A 108 25.24 -4.39 -26.09
C ASP A 108 24.93 -5.85 -26.45
N GLU A 109 25.95 -6.71 -26.51
CA GLU A 109 25.78 -8.16 -26.69
C GLU A 109 25.01 -8.79 -25.53
N PHE A 110 25.31 -8.38 -24.29
CA PHE A 110 24.60 -8.86 -23.10
C PHE A 110 23.13 -8.42 -23.10
N ALA A 111 22.84 -7.18 -23.50
CA ALA A 111 21.48 -6.68 -23.64
C ALA A 111 20.70 -7.43 -24.73
N ALA A 112 21.32 -7.71 -25.87
CA ALA A 112 20.73 -8.53 -26.93
C ALA A 112 20.46 -9.98 -26.48
N ALA A 113 21.39 -10.57 -25.72
CA ALA A 113 21.19 -11.89 -25.11
C ALA A 113 20.03 -11.89 -24.10
N GLN A 114 19.91 -10.83 -23.29
CA GLN A 114 18.82 -10.69 -22.34
C GLN A 114 17.46 -10.55 -23.06
N ALA A 115 17.38 -9.73 -24.10
CA ALA A 115 16.18 -9.59 -24.93
C ALA A 115 15.75 -10.94 -25.54
N ALA A 116 16.70 -11.69 -26.09
CA ALA A 116 16.44 -13.02 -26.65
C ALA A 116 15.96 -14.02 -25.58
N LEU A 117 16.55 -13.98 -24.38
CA LEU A 117 16.16 -14.82 -23.25
C LEU A 117 14.72 -14.54 -22.82
N TRP A 118 14.34 -13.28 -22.63
CA TRP A 118 12.97 -12.89 -22.26
C TRP A 118 11.97 -13.25 -23.35
N LYS A 119 12.29 -12.97 -24.62
CA LYS A 119 11.41 -13.33 -25.76
C LYS A 119 11.15 -14.83 -25.83
N LYS A 120 12.19 -15.65 -25.63
CA LYS A 120 12.05 -17.10 -25.58
C LYS A 120 11.19 -17.54 -24.40
N GLY A 121 11.52 -17.08 -23.19
CA GLY A 121 10.81 -17.44 -21.97
C GLY A 121 9.33 -17.08 -22.03
N LEU A 122 8.99 -15.84 -22.35
CA LEU A 122 7.58 -15.41 -22.51
C LEU A 122 6.85 -16.24 -23.57
N GLY A 123 7.52 -16.53 -24.69
CA GLY A 123 6.98 -17.37 -25.76
C GLY A 123 6.64 -18.80 -25.33
N GLU A 124 7.45 -19.41 -24.45
CA GLU A 124 7.18 -20.75 -23.88
C GLU A 124 5.90 -20.77 -23.02
N TRP A 125 5.53 -19.61 -22.44
CA TRP A 125 4.30 -19.41 -21.67
C TRP A 125 3.13 -18.86 -22.50
N GLY A 126 3.31 -18.71 -23.81
CA GLY A 126 2.30 -18.16 -24.72
C GLY A 126 2.08 -16.65 -24.59
N GLN A 127 2.98 -15.95 -23.90
CA GLN A 127 2.89 -14.50 -23.70
C GLN A 127 3.68 -13.77 -24.79
N THR A 128 3.06 -12.76 -25.41
CA THR A 128 3.65 -12.03 -26.54
C THR A 128 3.92 -10.56 -26.21
N GLY A 129 4.70 -9.90 -27.06
CA GLY A 129 4.93 -8.45 -26.95
C GLY A 129 3.64 -7.64 -27.06
N GLU A 130 2.67 -8.11 -27.84
CA GLU A 130 1.33 -7.51 -27.94
C GLU A 130 0.57 -7.57 -26.61
N ARG A 131 0.71 -8.65 -25.84
CA ARG A 131 0.13 -8.76 -24.49
C ARG A 131 0.71 -7.71 -23.55
N ILE A 132 2.03 -7.52 -23.59
CA ILE A 132 2.71 -6.47 -22.82
C ILE A 132 2.21 -5.08 -23.26
N ALA A 133 2.03 -4.86 -24.57
CA ALA A 133 1.47 -3.61 -25.08
C ALA A 133 0.04 -3.35 -24.57
N GLN A 134 -0.80 -4.39 -24.50
CA GLN A 134 -2.15 -4.31 -23.95
C GLN A 134 -2.12 -3.95 -22.47
N LEU A 135 -1.29 -4.63 -21.67
CA LEU A 135 -1.09 -4.31 -20.25
C LEU A 135 -0.77 -2.82 -20.05
N ARG A 136 0.24 -2.30 -20.77
CA ARG A 136 0.64 -0.88 -20.68
C ARG A 136 -0.44 0.08 -21.18
N LYS A 137 -1.27 -0.35 -22.12
CA LYS A 137 -2.38 0.45 -22.63
C LYS A 137 -3.54 0.50 -21.63
N ASN A 138 -3.85 -0.60 -20.96
CA ASN A 138 -5.04 -0.78 -20.13
C ASN A 138 -4.96 -0.03 -18.80
N VAL A 139 -3.76 0.10 -18.23
CA VAL A 139 -3.53 0.81 -16.96
C VAL A 139 -2.46 1.88 -17.05
N ASP A 140 -2.52 2.83 -16.14
CA ASP A 140 -1.37 3.68 -15.80
C ASP A 140 -0.47 2.97 -14.78
N LEU A 141 0.85 3.13 -14.90
CA LEU A 141 1.82 2.54 -13.96
C LEU A 141 2.58 3.67 -13.26
N ALA A 142 2.49 3.71 -11.93
CA ALA A 142 3.03 4.81 -11.14
C ALA A 142 3.82 4.28 -9.93
N ILE A 143 5.03 4.81 -9.71
CA ILE A 143 5.81 4.54 -8.50
C ILE A 143 5.79 5.81 -7.64
N TYR A 144 5.22 5.67 -6.45
CA TYR A 144 5.18 6.71 -5.44
C TYR A 144 6.19 6.43 -4.34
N THR A 145 6.87 7.48 -3.89
CA THR A 145 7.94 7.39 -2.89
C THR A 145 7.66 8.37 -1.75
N PRO A 146 6.83 8.01 -0.76
CA PRO A 146 6.58 8.89 0.39
C PRO A 146 7.88 9.28 1.09
N GLY A 147 8.04 10.56 1.44
CA GLY A 147 9.27 11.05 2.08
C GLY A 147 10.52 11.06 1.18
N SER A 148 10.37 10.93 -0.14
CA SER A 148 11.47 10.99 -1.11
C SER A 148 10.99 11.54 -2.46
N ASN A 149 11.89 12.20 -3.18
CA ASN A 149 11.64 12.72 -4.53
C ASN A 149 12.25 11.84 -5.63
N SER A 150 12.57 10.57 -5.32
CA SER A 150 13.12 9.60 -6.29
C SER A 150 12.07 9.03 -7.25
N GLY A 151 10.79 9.07 -6.87
CA GLY A 151 9.63 8.75 -7.69
C GLY A 151 8.59 9.88 -7.61
N LEU A 152 7.30 9.54 -7.74
CA LEU A 152 6.22 10.50 -7.54
C LEU A 152 6.08 10.82 -6.04
N PRO A 153 6.16 12.09 -5.62
CA PRO A 153 5.99 12.46 -4.23
C PRO A 153 4.51 12.37 -3.81
N VAL A 154 4.28 11.91 -2.58
CA VAL A 154 2.96 11.83 -1.94
C VAL A 154 2.99 12.60 -0.65
N SER A 155 2.07 13.55 -0.54
CA SER A 155 1.90 14.35 0.65
C SER A 155 0.92 13.70 1.61
N VAL A 156 1.42 13.31 2.78
CA VAL A 156 0.63 12.64 3.82
C VAL A 156 0.20 13.64 4.90
N LEU A 157 0.96 14.73 5.05
CA LEU A 157 0.87 15.66 6.17
C LEU A 157 0.34 17.04 5.80
N GLN A 158 0.14 17.31 4.50
CA GLN A 158 -0.35 18.61 4.01
C GLN A 158 -1.78 18.93 4.46
N SER A 159 -2.56 17.94 4.86
CA SER A 159 -3.78 18.17 5.63
C SER A 159 -4.25 16.85 6.26
N PHE A 160 -4.42 16.79 7.59
CA PHE A 160 -5.32 15.79 8.17
C PHE A 160 -6.75 16.26 7.85
N ILE A 161 -7.15 16.08 6.58
CA ILE A 161 -8.41 16.56 6.03
C ILE A 161 -9.55 16.01 6.88
N ALA A 162 -10.51 16.88 7.21
CA ALA A 162 -11.71 16.45 7.90
C ALA A 162 -12.44 15.40 7.06
N PRO A 163 -12.85 14.26 7.65
CA PRO A 163 -13.60 13.26 6.92
C PRO A 163 -14.94 13.82 6.44
N ASP A 164 -15.55 13.15 5.46
CA ASP A 164 -16.87 13.56 4.97
C ASP A 164 -17.96 13.41 6.05
N GLN A 165 -19.12 14.03 5.80
CA GLN A 165 -20.22 14.04 6.76
C GLN A 165 -20.75 12.63 7.04
N ALA A 166 -20.75 11.74 6.04
CA ALA A 166 -21.22 10.37 6.20
C ALA A 166 -20.38 9.59 7.20
N LEU A 167 -19.05 9.77 7.19
CA LEU A 167 -18.15 9.18 8.17
C LEU A 167 -18.32 9.83 9.54
N ILE A 168 -18.45 11.16 9.62
CA ILE A 168 -18.67 11.88 10.89
C ILE A 168 -19.94 11.40 11.60
N ASP A 169 -21.01 11.12 10.84
CA ASP A 169 -22.29 10.66 11.37
C ASP A 169 -22.22 9.21 11.92
N ASP A 170 -21.26 8.40 11.47
CA ASP A 170 -20.98 7.07 12.02
C ASP A 170 -19.97 7.16 13.18
N ILE A 171 -20.50 7.17 14.40
CA ILE A 171 -19.74 7.39 15.64
C ILE A 171 -18.58 6.41 15.82
N ASP A 172 -18.77 5.13 15.48
CA ASP A 172 -17.75 4.10 15.70
C ASP A 172 -16.61 4.26 14.70
N LEU A 173 -16.95 4.51 13.43
CA LEU A 173 -15.98 4.71 12.36
C LEU A 173 -15.21 6.02 12.51
N TYR A 174 -15.91 7.08 12.88
CA TYR A 174 -15.30 8.37 13.16
C TYR A 174 -14.31 8.27 14.33
N ARG A 175 -14.69 7.59 15.41
CA ARG A 175 -13.79 7.36 16.54
C ARG A 175 -12.55 6.57 16.11
N GLU A 176 -12.72 5.48 15.34
CA GLU A 176 -11.61 4.69 14.82
C GLU A 176 -10.65 5.54 13.97
N ARG A 177 -11.17 6.43 13.11
CA ARG A 177 -10.38 7.35 12.30
C ARG A 177 -9.58 8.33 13.16
N VAL A 178 -10.21 8.99 14.13
CA VAL A 178 -9.53 9.92 15.06
C VAL A 178 -8.40 9.19 15.80
N GLN A 179 -8.70 8.02 16.38
CA GLN A 179 -7.75 7.27 17.19
C GLN A 179 -6.55 6.79 16.36
N SER A 180 -6.79 6.24 15.17
CA SER A 180 -5.71 5.73 14.30
C SER A 180 -4.84 6.85 13.73
N THR A 181 -5.40 8.01 13.41
CA THR A 181 -4.62 9.20 13.03
C THR A 181 -3.75 9.69 14.19
N ALA A 182 -4.29 9.81 15.39
CA ALA A 182 -3.52 10.19 16.58
C ALA A 182 -2.39 9.20 16.88
N THR A 183 -2.66 7.89 16.85
CA THR A 183 -1.64 6.86 17.07
C THR A 183 -0.56 6.91 15.98
N GLY A 184 -0.94 7.09 14.72
CA GLY A 184 0.01 7.22 13.61
C GLY A 184 0.98 8.39 13.82
N ILE A 185 0.46 9.57 14.18
CA ILE A 185 1.28 10.76 14.47
C ILE A 185 2.25 10.49 15.62
N LEU A 186 1.79 9.84 16.70
CA LEU A 186 2.64 9.56 17.86
C LEU A 186 3.70 8.50 17.57
N THR A 187 3.37 7.49 16.77
CA THR A 187 4.35 6.49 16.29
C THR A 187 5.46 7.17 15.48
N LEU A 188 5.12 8.16 14.64
CA LEU A 188 6.11 8.94 13.89
C LEU A 188 7.04 9.78 14.79
N LEU A 189 6.59 10.12 16.00
CA LEU A 189 7.40 10.80 17.02
C LEU A 189 8.16 9.83 17.94
N ASP A 190 8.14 8.53 17.65
CA ASP A 190 8.69 7.47 18.50
C ASP A 190 8.08 7.50 19.92
N ILE A 191 6.76 7.74 19.99
CA ILE A 191 5.98 7.73 21.23
C ILE A 191 5.02 6.55 21.18
N ASP A 192 5.32 5.52 21.97
CA ASP A 192 4.36 4.44 22.24
C ASP A 192 3.31 4.94 23.23
N ALA A 193 2.09 5.14 22.71
CA ALA A 193 1.03 5.83 23.41
C ALA A 193 -0.25 4.99 23.43
N ASP A 194 -0.61 4.52 24.62
CA ASP A 194 -1.88 3.84 24.85
C ASP A 194 -3.06 4.81 24.65
N PRO A 195 -4.03 4.50 23.76
CA PRO A 195 -5.13 5.41 23.44
C PRO A 195 -6.03 5.81 24.63
N ILE A 196 -6.04 5.01 25.70
CA ILE A 196 -6.92 5.22 26.86
C ILE A 196 -6.22 6.01 27.97
N SER A 197 -4.90 5.88 28.11
CA SER A 197 -4.15 6.40 29.25
C SER A 197 -3.05 7.42 28.91
N SER A 198 -2.57 7.47 27.65
CA SER A 198 -1.58 8.46 27.24
C SER A 198 -2.20 9.86 27.13
N ARG A 199 -1.58 10.82 27.80
CA ARG A 199 -2.02 12.23 27.78
C ARG A 199 -1.78 12.86 26.41
N GLU A 200 -0.70 12.46 25.74
CA GLU A 200 -0.36 12.84 24.37
C GLU A 200 -1.43 12.36 23.39
N HIS A 201 -1.80 11.09 23.47
CA HIS A 201 -2.82 10.50 22.61
C HIS A 201 -4.19 11.15 22.81
N ILE A 202 -4.62 11.26 24.07
CA ILE A 202 -5.91 11.87 24.40
C ILE A 202 -5.96 13.31 23.90
N LEU A 203 -4.90 14.10 24.08
CA LEU A 203 -4.86 15.48 23.59
C LEU A 203 -4.97 15.54 22.06
N ILE A 204 -4.12 14.82 21.32
CA ILE A 204 -4.13 14.85 19.86
C ILE A 204 -5.48 14.38 19.32
N SER A 205 -6.04 13.31 19.90
CA SER A 205 -7.38 12.81 19.54
C SER A 205 -8.48 13.86 19.75
N GLN A 206 -8.45 14.59 20.86
CA GLN A 206 -9.44 15.65 21.13
C GLN A 206 -9.29 16.85 20.21
N LEU A 207 -8.06 17.22 19.84
CA LEU A 207 -7.80 18.30 18.88
C LEU A 207 -8.31 17.92 17.48
N LEU A 208 -8.01 16.71 17.03
CA LEU A 208 -8.53 16.17 15.76
C LEU A 208 -10.07 16.11 15.78
N ASP A 209 -10.68 15.57 16.85
CA ASP A 209 -12.14 15.51 16.99
C ASP A 209 -12.76 16.93 16.90
N HIS A 210 -12.21 17.87 17.65
CA HIS A 210 -12.69 19.25 17.65
C HIS A 210 -12.58 19.91 16.27
N ALA A 211 -11.41 19.86 15.63
CA ALA A 211 -11.21 20.46 14.30
C ALA A 211 -12.12 19.83 13.24
N TRP A 212 -12.22 18.50 13.21
CA TRP A 212 -13.02 17.78 12.22
C TRP A 212 -14.53 17.99 12.39
N ARG A 213 -15.04 18.11 13.62
CA ARG A 213 -16.45 18.47 13.87
C ARG A 213 -16.81 19.87 13.39
N GLU A 214 -15.83 20.76 13.32
CA GLU A 214 -15.98 22.10 12.73
C GLU A 214 -15.79 22.10 11.20
N GLY A 215 -15.57 20.93 10.59
CA GLY A 215 -15.28 20.81 9.16
C GLY A 215 -13.89 21.35 8.77
N ARG A 216 -12.99 21.53 9.74
CA ARG A 216 -11.63 22.02 9.51
C ARG A 216 -10.65 20.86 9.46
N GLY A 217 -9.87 20.76 8.38
CA GLY A 217 -8.66 19.95 8.38
C GLY A 217 -7.63 20.54 9.34
N LEU A 218 -6.76 19.69 9.90
CA LEU A 218 -5.68 20.12 10.78
C LEU A 218 -4.37 19.62 10.16
N ASP A 219 -3.51 20.51 9.66
CA ASP A 219 -2.17 20.11 9.20
C ASP A 219 -1.20 20.04 10.39
N VAL A 220 0.04 19.62 10.16
CA VAL A 220 1.04 19.51 11.25
C VAL A 220 1.33 20.89 11.89
N PRO A 221 1.55 21.98 11.15
CA PRO A 221 1.69 23.31 11.75
C PRO A 221 0.49 23.76 12.60
N GLY A 222 -0.73 23.49 12.12
CA GLY A 222 -1.98 23.72 12.85
C GLY A 222 -2.04 22.91 14.13
N LEU A 223 -1.70 21.63 14.08
CA LEU A 223 -1.65 20.75 15.25
C LEU A 223 -0.62 21.24 16.28
N ILE A 224 0.57 21.68 15.87
CA ILE A 224 1.58 22.29 16.76
C ILE A 224 1.01 23.53 17.47
N THR A 225 0.24 24.34 16.75
CA THR A 225 -0.40 25.54 17.27
C THR A 225 -1.49 25.19 18.28
N GLU A 226 -2.37 24.25 17.95
CA GLU A 226 -3.47 23.81 18.82
C GLU A 226 -2.97 22.99 20.03
N ILE A 227 -1.83 22.29 19.97
CA ILE A 227 -1.22 21.67 21.17
C ILE A 227 -0.78 22.73 22.18
N GLN A 228 -0.19 23.82 21.71
CA GLN A 228 0.27 24.93 22.55
C GLN A 228 -0.90 25.75 23.09
N ASN A 229 -1.87 26.05 22.24
CA ASN A 229 -3.08 26.82 22.56
C ASN A 229 -4.35 26.02 22.20
N PRO A 230 -4.72 25.01 23.01
CA PRO A 230 -5.87 24.15 22.74
C PRO A 230 -7.17 24.94 22.78
N PRO A 231 -8.06 24.76 21.79
CA PRO A 231 -9.42 25.33 21.83
C PRO A 231 -10.33 24.62 22.84
N ILE A 232 -9.83 23.60 23.55
CA ILE A 232 -10.54 22.83 24.57
C ILE A 232 -10.06 23.20 25.98
N ALA A 233 -11.00 23.42 26.90
CA ALA A 233 -10.67 23.80 28.29
C ALA A 233 -10.55 22.60 29.24
N LYS A 234 -11.13 21.45 28.88
CA LYS A 234 -11.26 20.26 29.74
C LYS A 234 -11.06 18.97 28.95
N VAL A 235 -10.57 17.95 29.65
CA VAL A 235 -10.51 16.57 29.17
C VAL A 235 -11.28 15.71 30.18
N GLY A 236 -12.41 15.16 29.73
CA GLY A 236 -13.39 14.57 30.64
C GLY A 236 -13.85 15.58 31.69
N VAL A 237 -13.68 15.25 32.97
CA VAL A 237 -14.05 16.12 34.10
C VAL A 237 -12.93 17.06 34.56
N MET A 238 -11.69 16.84 34.09
CA MET A 238 -10.52 17.58 34.55
C MET A 238 -10.23 18.80 33.68
N ASN A 239 -9.72 19.88 34.29
CA ASN A 239 -9.17 21.01 33.55
C ASN A 239 -7.93 20.57 32.76
N LEU A 240 -7.79 21.07 31.53
CA LEU A 240 -6.72 20.64 30.64
C LEU A 240 -5.34 20.88 31.24
N ASP A 241 -5.07 22.03 31.84
CA ASP A 241 -3.77 22.33 32.43
C ASP A 241 -3.44 21.46 33.65
N SER A 242 -4.44 20.89 34.31
CA SER A 242 -4.24 19.91 35.38
C SER A 242 -3.95 18.51 34.83
N PHE A 243 -4.61 18.14 33.72
CA PHE A 243 -4.41 16.86 33.05
C PHE A 243 -3.06 16.81 32.32
N PHE A 244 -2.82 17.80 31.46
CA PHE A 244 -1.62 17.94 30.64
C PHE A 244 -1.09 19.39 30.70
N PRO A 245 -0.17 19.67 31.64
CA PRO A 245 0.34 21.01 31.88
C PRO A 245 0.95 21.66 30.64
N ALA A 246 0.82 23.00 30.53
CA ALA A 246 1.34 23.77 29.39
C ALA A 246 2.82 23.50 29.07
N LYS A 247 3.66 23.27 30.10
CA LYS A 247 5.08 22.91 29.92
C LYS A 247 5.24 21.58 29.19
N ASP A 248 4.47 20.57 29.56
CA ASP A 248 4.57 19.24 28.95
C ASP A 248 3.95 19.24 27.55
N ARG A 249 2.85 19.99 27.34
CA ARG A 249 2.28 20.24 26.00
C ARG A 249 3.29 20.94 25.08
N PHE A 250 4.04 21.91 25.60
CA PHE A 250 5.12 22.56 24.85
C PHE A 250 6.22 21.57 24.45
N VAL A 251 6.58 20.60 25.31
CA VAL A 251 7.54 19.55 24.96
C VAL A 251 7.02 18.69 23.81
N LEU A 252 5.73 18.31 23.81
CA LEU A 252 5.12 17.57 22.71
C LEU A 252 5.13 18.37 21.40
N ALA A 253 4.74 19.65 21.46
CA ALA A 253 4.79 20.55 20.31
C ALA A 253 6.22 20.71 19.75
N MET A 254 7.22 20.80 20.62
CA MET A 254 8.63 20.86 20.22
C MET A 254 9.11 19.58 19.54
N ARG A 255 8.67 18.39 19.99
CA ARG A 255 9.00 17.13 19.30
C ARG A 255 8.45 17.12 17.87
N LEU A 256 7.20 17.53 17.70
CA LEU A 256 6.56 17.62 16.39
C LEU A 256 7.22 18.67 15.49
N ASN A 257 7.62 19.82 16.05
CA ASN A 257 8.40 20.83 15.34
C ASN A 257 9.78 20.32 14.91
N ASN A 258 10.47 19.59 15.79
CA ASN A 258 11.79 19.03 15.48
C ASN A 258 11.72 18.01 14.35
N LEU A 259 10.62 17.24 14.27
CA LEU A 259 10.35 16.35 13.15
C LEU A 259 10.20 17.14 11.84
N LEU A 260 9.39 18.21 11.83
CA LEU A 260 9.26 19.07 10.65
C LEU A 260 10.57 19.72 10.21
N ALA A 261 11.42 20.09 11.18
CA ALA A 261 12.72 20.69 10.92
C ALA A 261 13.82 19.66 10.57
N ALA A 262 13.50 18.35 10.63
CA ALA A 262 14.47 17.31 10.31
C ALA A 262 14.79 17.33 8.81
N PRO A 263 16.08 17.23 8.42
CA PRO A 263 16.46 17.18 7.01
C PRO A 263 15.73 16.05 6.27
N GLY A 264 15.15 16.38 5.11
CA GLY A 264 14.40 15.42 4.29
C GLY A 264 12.93 15.26 4.67
N PHE A 265 12.47 15.83 5.79
CA PHE A 265 11.06 15.73 6.18
C PHE A 265 10.12 16.58 5.31
N GLU A 266 10.65 17.61 4.64
CA GLU A 266 9.92 18.44 3.66
C GLU A 266 9.25 17.58 2.56
N ALA A 267 9.90 16.47 2.15
CA ALA A 267 9.36 15.55 1.15
C ALA A 267 8.06 14.84 1.57
N TRP A 268 7.68 14.87 2.86
CA TRP A 268 6.39 14.37 3.35
C TRP A 268 5.23 15.36 3.21
N MET A 269 5.58 16.64 2.98
CA MET A 269 4.64 17.75 2.77
C MET A 269 4.46 18.06 1.28
N GLU A 270 5.42 17.68 0.44
CA GLU A 270 5.41 17.90 -1.00
C GLU A 270 4.66 16.82 -1.77
N GLY A 271 4.17 17.18 -2.97
CA GLY A 271 3.55 16.25 -3.91
C GLY A 271 2.04 16.23 -3.88
N THR A 272 1.46 15.16 -4.42
CA THR A 272 0.01 15.01 -4.49
C THR A 272 -0.51 14.53 -3.13
N PRO A 273 -1.60 15.10 -2.58
CA PRO A 273 -2.21 14.59 -1.36
C PRO A 273 -2.51 13.09 -1.46
N LEU A 274 -2.32 12.38 -0.35
CA LEU A 274 -2.68 10.98 -0.23
C LEU A 274 -4.20 10.82 -0.36
N ASP A 275 -4.64 10.38 -1.54
CA ASP A 275 -6.05 10.18 -1.90
C ASP A 275 -6.18 8.84 -2.64
N ALA A 276 -7.01 7.94 -2.10
CA ALA A 276 -7.11 6.57 -2.63
C ALA A 276 -7.75 6.53 -4.02
N ARG A 277 -8.62 7.48 -4.37
CA ARG A 277 -9.20 7.56 -5.71
C ARG A 277 -8.12 7.90 -6.74
N ASN A 278 -7.26 8.85 -6.46
CA ASN A 278 -6.16 9.27 -7.34
C ASN A 278 -5.05 8.23 -7.43
N LEU A 279 -4.90 7.39 -6.40
CA LEU A 279 -4.02 6.23 -6.45
C LEU A 279 -4.61 5.08 -7.28
N LEU A 280 -5.92 4.90 -7.30
CA LEU A 280 -6.57 3.84 -8.08
C LEU A 280 -6.87 4.25 -9.53
N TYR A 281 -7.08 5.54 -9.79
CA TYR A 281 -7.47 6.03 -11.11
C TYR A 281 -6.75 7.34 -11.45
N THR A 282 -6.44 7.55 -12.73
CA THR A 282 -6.00 8.85 -13.25
C THR A 282 -7.15 9.87 -13.25
N GLU A 283 -6.86 11.15 -13.47
CA GLU A 283 -7.89 12.19 -13.59
C GLU A 283 -8.89 11.90 -14.72
N GLU A 284 -8.43 11.27 -15.81
CA GLU A 284 -9.26 10.82 -16.93
C GLU A 284 -10.06 9.53 -16.63
N GLY A 285 -9.89 8.94 -15.45
CA GLY A 285 -10.56 7.71 -15.02
C GLY A 285 -9.89 6.42 -15.50
N LYS A 286 -8.67 6.49 -16.03
CA LYS A 286 -7.92 5.27 -16.40
C LYS A 286 -7.50 4.53 -15.12
N PRO A 287 -7.70 3.21 -15.01
CA PRO A 287 -7.21 2.45 -13.85
C PRO A 287 -5.68 2.55 -13.73
N ARG A 288 -5.18 2.50 -12.51
CA ARG A 288 -3.75 2.66 -12.20
C ARG A 288 -3.26 1.50 -11.34
N ILE A 289 -2.04 1.06 -11.60
CA ILE A 289 -1.22 0.30 -10.65
C ILE A 289 -0.26 1.27 -9.99
N SER A 290 -0.56 1.59 -8.74
CA SER A 290 0.21 2.50 -7.90
C SER A 290 1.09 1.71 -6.94
N ILE A 291 2.40 1.72 -7.18
CA ILE A 291 3.40 1.08 -6.33
C ILE A 291 3.85 2.09 -5.28
N MET A 292 3.57 1.80 -4.02
CA MET A 292 4.05 2.55 -2.87
C MET A 292 5.41 1.97 -2.45
N SER A 293 6.49 2.53 -2.97
CA SER A 293 7.84 2.12 -2.58
C SER A 293 8.18 2.73 -1.23
N ILE A 294 8.32 1.88 -0.21
CA ILE A 294 8.63 2.29 1.17
C ILE A 294 9.93 1.65 1.68
N ALA A 295 10.73 1.07 0.78
CA ALA A 295 11.98 0.40 1.12
C ALA A 295 13.02 1.35 1.73
N HIS A 296 13.02 2.63 1.34
CA HIS A 296 13.93 3.66 1.87
C HIS A 296 13.54 4.22 3.23
N LEU A 297 12.30 3.99 3.67
CA LEU A 297 11.78 4.48 4.95
C LEU A 297 12.24 3.60 6.12
N ASP A 298 12.40 4.21 7.29
CA ASP A 298 12.55 3.47 8.54
C ASP A 298 11.22 2.86 9.01
N ASP A 299 11.25 2.00 10.02
CA ASP A 299 10.06 1.25 10.45
C ASP A 299 8.94 2.15 11.00
N ALA A 300 9.28 3.25 11.68
CA ALA A 300 8.28 4.20 12.20
C ALA A 300 7.60 4.96 11.05
N GLN A 301 8.39 5.43 10.08
CA GLN A 301 7.91 6.09 8.86
C GLN A 301 7.06 5.15 8.00
N ARG A 302 7.48 3.90 7.82
CA ARG A 302 6.70 2.86 7.12
C ARG A 302 5.37 2.63 7.79
N MET A 303 5.37 2.42 9.11
CA MET A 303 4.16 2.18 9.90
C MET A 303 3.20 3.37 9.80
N PHE A 304 3.71 4.59 9.92
CA PHE A 304 2.93 5.81 9.75
C PHE A 304 2.29 5.88 8.36
N PHE A 305 3.09 5.77 7.30
CA PHE A 305 2.60 5.86 5.92
C PHE A 305 1.53 4.79 5.63
N VAL A 306 1.81 3.53 5.95
CA VAL A 306 0.87 2.43 5.73
C VAL A 306 -0.42 2.69 6.49
N SER A 307 -0.36 3.15 7.74
CA SER A 307 -1.56 3.44 8.52
C SER A 307 -2.40 4.57 7.90
N MET A 308 -1.77 5.60 7.34
CA MET A 308 -2.48 6.67 6.65
C MET A 308 -3.10 6.20 5.33
N LEU A 309 -2.37 5.39 4.56
CA LEU A 309 -2.86 4.80 3.32
C LEU A 309 -4.06 3.88 3.54
N LEU A 310 -4.02 3.00 4.53
CA LEU A 310 -5.13 2.10 4.84
C LEU A 310 -6.37 2.86 5.29
N ASN A 311 -6.17 3.91 6.10
CA ASN A 311 -7.22 4.82 6.51
C ASN A 311 -7.91 5.46 5.31
N GLU A 312 -7.12 5.98 4.37
CA GLU A 312 -7.62 6.58 3.14
C GLU A 312 -8.37 5.58 2.26
N LEU A 313 -7.84 4.34 2.16
CA LEU A 313 -8.49 3.27 1.42
C LEU A 313 -9.81 2.83 2.06
N ILE A 314 -9.90 2.77 3.39
CA ILE A 314 -11.15 2.47 4.11
C ILE A 314 -12.20 3.55 3.84
N ALA A 315 -11.81 4.82 3.88
CA ALA A 315 -12.71 5.94 3.58
C ALA A 315 -13.24 5.83 2.14
N TRP A 316 -12.34 5.66 1.17
CA TRP A 316 -12.70 5.45 -0.23
C TRP A 316 -13.64 4.24 -0.42
N MET A 317 -13.32 3.10 0.20
CA MET A 317 -14.08 1.86 0.11
C MET A 317 -15.53 2.05 0.57
N ARG A 318 -15.74 2.72 1.70
CA ARG A 318 -17.08 2.95 2.28
C ARG A 318 -17.94 3.91 1.45
N ALA A 319 -17.30 4.81 0.70
CA ALA A 319 -18.01 5.68 -0.25
C ALA A 319 -18.47 4.93 -1.52
N GLN A 320 -18.01 3.69 -1.75
CA GLN A 320 -18.40 2.91 -2.93
C GLN A 320 -19.75 2.22 -2.75
N GLN A 321 -20.45 2.01 -3.86
CA GLN A 321 -21.58 1.08 -3.89
C GLN A 321 -21.10 -0.36 -3.76
N GLY A 322 -21.88 -1.15 -3.02
CA GLY A 322 -21.63 -2.58 -2.87
C GLY A 322 -21.63 -3.31 -4.22
N THR A 323 -20.76 -4.30 -4.35
CA THR A 323 -20.59 -5.07 -5.59
C THR A 323 -20.08 -6.48 -5.29
N SER A 324 -20.43 -7.44 -6.15
CA SER A 324 -19.91 -8.81 -6.13
C SER A 324 -18.70 -9.03 -7.05
N SER A 325 -18.31 -8.00 -7.82
CA SER A 325 -17.18 -8.06 -8.74
C SER A 325 -15.93 -7.45 -8.09
N LEU A 326 -14.75 -7.91 -8.49
CA LEU A 326 -13.49 -7.30 -8.09
C LEU A 326 -13.39 -5.89 -8.71
N ARG A 327 -13.26 -4.88 -7.86
CA ARG A 327 -13.18 -3.45 -8.19
C ARG A 327 -11.75 -2.92 -8.11
N ALA A 328 -10.97 -3.38 -7.13
CA ALA A 328 -9.61 -2.93 -6.88
C ALA A 328 -8.86 -3.98 -6.04
N ILE A 329 -7.52 -3.92 -6.08
CA ILE A 329 -6.65 -4.75 -5.25
C ILE A 329 -5.76 -3.87 -4.36
N LEU A 330 -5.70 -4.18 -3.07
CA LEU A 330 -4.60 -3.80 -2.20
C LEU A 330 -3.62 -4.98 -2.11
N TYR A 331 -2.42 -4.81 -2.65
CA TYR A 331 -1.34 -5.80 -2.57
C TYR A 331 -0.29 -5.36 -1.55
N MET A 332 0.26 -6.30 -0.79
CA MET A 332 1.39 -6.04 0.10
C MET A 332 2.40 -7.18 0.03
N ASP A 333 3.62 -6.91 -0.45
CA ASP A 333 4.64 -7.93 -0.71
C ASP A 333 5.21 -8.59 0.57
N GLU A 334 5.12 -7.88 1.69
CA GLU A 334 5.52 -8.38 3.00
C GLU A 334 4.66 -7.73 4.09
N ILE A 335 3.73 -8.50 4.65
CA ILE A 335 2.81 -8.03 5.71
C ILE A 335 3.39 -8.18 7.13
N PHE A 336 4.56 -8.80 7.28
CA PHE A 336 5.23 -8.98 8.57
C PHE A 336 5.36 -7.67 9.35
N GLY A 337 4.96 -7.68 10.62
CA GLY A 337 5.02 -6.51 11.52
C GLY A 337 3.82 -5.55 11.43
N TYR A 338 3.00 -5.60 10.39
CA TYR A 338 1.84 -4.70 10.22
C TYR A 338 0.52 -5.29 10.71
N MET A 339 0.38 -6.62 10.70
CA MET A 339 -0.78 -7.31 11.28
C MET A 339 -0.34 -8.49 12.16
N PRO A 340 0.50 -8.26 13.19
CA PRO A 340 1.04 -9.33 14.03
C PRO A 340 -0.03 -9.91 14.97
N PRO A 341 0.11 -11.17 15.43
CA PRO A 341 -0.87 -11.83 16.28
C PRO A 341 -0.96 -11.25 17.69
N VAL A 342 0.17 -10.83 18.28
CA VAL A 342 0.25 -10.38 19.68
C VAL A 342 0.25 -8.87 19.81
N ALA A 343 1.15 -8.18 19.11
CA ALA A 343 1.25 -6.72 19.17
C ALA A 343 0.05 -6.04 18.50
N ASN A 344 -0.17 -4.77 18.81
CA ASN A 344 -1.26 -3.97 18.26
C ASN A 344 -0.75 -2.68 17.61
N PRO A 345 0.05 -2.77 16.52
CA PRO A 345 0.51 -1.59 15.81
C PRO A 345 -0.68 -0.85 15.16
N PRO A 346 -0.51 0.44 14.80
CA PRO A 346 -1.61 1.26 14.29
C PRO A 346 -2.27 0.69 13.01
N SER A 347 -1.53 -0.06 12.20
CA SER A 347 -2.03 -0.68 10.97
C SER A 347 -2.88 -1.93 11.19
N LYS A 348 -2.75 -2.62 12.35
CA LYS A 348 -3.39 -3.92 12.58
C LYS A 348 -4.91 -3.86 12.48
N ASN A 349 -5.54 -2.94 13.22
CA ASN A 349 -6.99 -2.82 13.20
C ASN A 349 -7.51 -2.37 11.84
N LEU A 350 -6.76 -1.54 11.12
CA LEU A 350 -7.11 -1.09 9.77
C LEU A 350 -7.12 -2.27 8.78
N PHE A 351 -6.11 -3.13 8.83
CA PHE A 351 -6.10 -4.37 8.04
C PHE A 351 -7.26 -5.30 8.40
N LEU A 352 -7.53 -5.51 9.70
CA LEU A 352 -8.65 -6.35 10.14
C LEU A 352 -10.01 -5.78 9.68
N THR A 353 -10.17 -4.45 9.70
CA THR A 353 -11.36 -3.76 9.19
C THR A 353 -11.51 -3.99 7.69
N LEU A 354 -10.44 -3.82 6.91
CA LEU A 354 -10.45 -4.10 5.48
C LEU A 354 -10.78 -5.58 5.19
N LEU A 355 -10.08 -6.54 5.79
CA LEU A 355 -10.33 -7.97 5.59
C LEU A 355 -11.76 -8.39 5.96
N LYS A 356 -12.40 -7.69 6.91
CA LYS A 356 -13.78 -7.99 7.31
C LYS A 356 -14.84 -7.35 6.40
N GLN A 357 -14.57 -6.15 5.88
CA GLN A 357 -15.60 -5.33 5.22
C GLN A 357 -15.41 -5.19 3.71
N ALA A 358 -14.18 -5.26 3.20
CA ALA A 358 -13.82 -4.90 1.83
C ALA A 358 -14.47 -5.78 0.75
N ARG A 359 -14.78 -7.04 1.08
CA ARG A 359 -15.53 -7.95 0.22
C ARG A 359 -16.83 -7.35 -0.31
N ALA A 360 -17.58 -6.65 0.55
CA ALA A 360 -18.88 -6.08 0.16
C ALA A 360 -18.76 -4.97 -0.90
N TYR A 361 -17.59 -4.36 -1.02
CA TYR A 361 -17.31 -3.21 -1.88
C TYR A 361 -16.41 -3.58 -3.09
N GLY A 362 -16.05 -4.86 -3.23
CA GLY A 362 -15.20 -5.36 -4.30
C GLY A 362 -13.71 -5.03 -4.15
N LEU A 363 -13.24 -4.67 -2.95
CA LEU A 363 -11.81 -4.47 -2.69
C LEU A 363 -11.19 -5.78 -2.21
N GLY A 364 -10.28 -6.34 -3.02
CA GLY A 364 -9.51 -7.54 -2.69
C GLY A 364 -8.21 -7.19 -2.00
N LEU A 365 -7.78 -8.00 -1.02
CA LEU A 365 -6.49 -7.85 -0.35
C LEU A 365 -5.65 -9.06 -0.74
N VAL A 366 -4.43 -8.83 -1.20
CA VAL A 366 -3.46 -9.87 -1.54
C VAL A 366 -2.22 -9.65 -0.68
N LEU A 367 -2.06 -10.47 0.35
CA LEU A 367 -1.06 -10.27 1.41
C LEU A 367 0.01 -11.34 1.34
N ALA A 368 1.27 -10.95 1.15
CA ALA A 368 2.39 -11.87 1.07
C ALA A 368 3.13 -11.94 2.42
N THR A 369 3.43 -13.16 2.88
CA THR A 369 4.25 -13.41 4.08
C THR A 369 5.18 -14.60 3.88
N GLN A 370 6.29 -14.61 4.60
CA GLN A 370 7.17 -15.78 4.66
C GLN A 370 6.64 -16.87 5.60
N ASN A 371 5.97 -16.47 6.68
CA ASN A 371 5.55 -17.37 7.74
C ASN A 371 4.13 -17.02 8.21
N PRO A 372 3.18 -17.97 8.15
CA PRO A 372 1.79 -17.69 8.53
C PRO A 372 1.63 -17.42 10.03
N VAL A 373 2.54 -17.90 10.89
CA VAL A 373 2.41 -17.69 12.34
C VAL A 373 2.64 -16.24 12.76
N ASP A 374 3.22 -15.43 11.87
CA ASP A 374 3.49 -14.02 12.12
C ASP A 374 2.27 -13.13 11.83
N LEU A 375 1.14 -13.72 11.43
CA LEU A 375 -0.11 -13.02 11.11
C LEU A 375 -1.21 -13.25 12.14
N ASP A 376 -2.02 -12.21 12.36
CA ASP A 376 -3.22 -12.33 13.18
C ASP A 376 -4.21 -13.35 12.59
N TYR A 377 -4.56 -14.36 13.39
CA TYR A 377 -5.43 -15.46 12.98
C TYR A 377 -6.84 -15.01 12.57
N LYS A 378 -7.34 -13.89 13.11
CA LYS A 378 -8.64 -13.31 12.71
C LYS A 378 -8.54 -12.71 11.31
N GLY A 379 -7.38 -12.16 10.95
CA GLY A 379 -7.12 -11.70 9.59
C GLY A 379 -7.16 -12.87 8.62
N LEU A 380 -6.39 -13.93 8.90
CA LEU A 380 -6.34 -15.15 8.09
C LEU A 380 -7.71 -15.84 7.94
N SER A 381 -8.56 -15.82 8.97
CA SER A 381 -9.89 -16.43 8.87
C SER A 381 -10.84 -15.74 7.88
N ASN A 382 -10.49 -14.52 7.43
CA ASN A 382 -11.26 -13.77 6.43
C ASN A 382 -10.70 -13.92 5.01
N THR A 383 -9.60 -14.65 4.81
CA THR A 383 -9.00 -14.86 3.47
C THR A 383 -9.48 -16.17 2.86
N GLY A 384 -10.06 -16.11 1.66
CA GLY A 384 -10.65 -17.26 0.97
C GLY A 384 -9.67 -18.09 0.15
N THR A 385 -8.49 -17.53 -0.17
CA THR A 385 -7.45 -18.18 -0.97
C THR A 385 -6.08 -18.08 -0.27
N TRP A 386 -5.27 -19.14 -0.32
CA TRP A 386 -3.92 -19.19 0.23
C TRP A 386 -2.94 -20.01 -0.61
#